data_AF-A0A061IWN2-F1
#
_entry.id   AF-A0A061IWN2-F1
#
_cell.length_a   1.000
_cell.length_b   1.000
_cell.length_c   1.000
_cell.angle_alpha   90.00
_cell.angle_beta   90.00
_cell.angle_gamma   90.00
#
_symmetry.space_group_name_H-M   'P 1'
#
loop_
_entity.id
_entity.type
_entity.pdbx_description
1 polymer ?
#
loop_
_entity_poly.entity_id
_entity_poly.type
_entity_poly.pdbx_seq_one_letter_code
_entity_poly.pdbx_strand_id
1 'polypeptide(L)'
;MRLTRTGGDTSAPVNERLKAFHEQVLSECQRLQLPLDAESIQRNHAADGLGSINQLAAMALSPKTPIAAVTNEELLQTMSNFIDSILQAALQDIDSLNAIFYLKQALSATYYVSLPIEPTAKGTASTMPPGFSTVITGNVAHSPAVRRFLAQVFLLASLMCVKVYRFPKFLNPIFTKARELAEGDSQVMTLLSKVQQVLGSYSPHSVEVSCATLGASAPCYGVEDGIQLKSVLTKEPLTGEVHLLEDGVSLMGKSEALQWMLCCAFSPLASGVRFLPL
;
A
#
# COMPACT_ATOMS: atom_id res chain seq x y z
N MET A 1 48.99 -19.98 19.53
CA MET A 1 48.18 -18.80 19.20
C MET A 1 48.09 -18.67 17.68
N ARG A 2 46.96 -19.09 17.09
CA ARG A 2 46.37 -18.60 15.83
C ARG A 2 45.15 -19.46 15.54
N LEU A 3 43.99 -19.00 15.98
CA LEU A 3 42.69 -19.49 15.57
C LEU A 3 42.43 -19.00 14.14
N THR A 4 42.28 -19.93 13.21
CA THR A 4 41.77 -19.69 11.86
C THR A 4 40.31 -19.27 11.97
N ARG A 5 40.04 -18.01 11.67
CA ARG A 5 38.70 -17.44 11.55
C ARG A 5 38.09 -17.95 10.24
N THR A 6 37.15 -18.88 10.33
CA THR A 6 36.27 -19.27 9.22
C THR A 6 35.33 -18.10 8.92
N GLY A 7 35.74 -17.21 8.02
CA GLY A 7 34.87 -16.19 7.44
C GLY A 7 34.22 -16.79 6.19
N GLY A 8 32.92 -17.08 6.28
CA GLY A 8 32.15 -17.65 5.19
C GLY A 8 30.65 -17.47 5.40
N ASP A 9 30.21 -16.29 5.83
CA ASP A 9 28.80 -15.91 5.71
C ASP A 9 28.54 -15.51 4.24
N THR A 10 28.38 -16.52 3.39
CA THR A 10 27.77 -16.33 2.07
C THR A 10 26.28 -16.11 2.29
N SER A 11 25.94 -14.85 2.52
CA SER A 11 24.59 -14.34 2.42
C SER A 11 23.98 -14.74 1.08
N ALA A 12 23.11 -15.75 1.06
CA ALA A 12 22.36 -16.11 -0.15
C ALA A 12 21.72 -14.86 -0.77
N PRO A 13 21.72 -14.70 -2.11
CA PRO A 13 21.03 -13.60 -2.79
C PRO A 13 19.61 -13.42 -2.23
N VAL A 14 19.15 -12.18 -2.07
CA VAL A 14 17.83 -11.84 -1.49
C VAL A 14 16.70 -12.68 -2.10
N ASN A 15 16.78 -12.94 -3.41
CA ASN A 15 15.80 -13.76 -4.13
C ASN A 15 15.78 -15.23 -3.66
N GLU A 16 16.94 -15.83 -3.37
CA GLU A 16 17.01 -17.19 -2.83
C GLU A 16 16.46 -17.26 -1.39
N ARG A 17 16.67 -16.22 -0.59
CA ARG A 17 16.10 -16.12 0.77
C ARG A 17 14.58 -15.99 0.73
N LEU A 18 14.05 -15.14 -0.17
CA LEU A 18 12.60 -15.01 -0.38
C LEU A 18 12.00 -16.32 -0.90
N LYS A 19 12.75 -17.04 -1.75
CA LYS A 19 12.37 -18.37 -2.22
C LYS A 19 12.26 -19.39 -1.10
N ALA A 20 13.31 -19.52 -0.29
CA ALA A 20 13.31 -20.41 0.86
C ALA A 20 12.21 -20.06 1.87
N PHE A 21 11.96 -18.76 2.12
CA PHE A 21 10.90 -18.31 3.02
C PHE A 21 9.52 -18.69 2.50
N HIS A 22 9.23 -18.44 1.21
CA HIS A 22 7.95 -18.84 0.62
C HIS A 22 7.74 -20.36 0.65
N GLU A 23 8.78 -21.15 0.33
CA GLU A 23 8.73 -22.62 0.44
C GLU A 23 8.48 -23.07 1.89
N GLN A 24 9.08 -22.40 2.87
CA GLN A 24 8.84 -22.65 4.29
C GLN A 24 7.40 -22.32 4.68
N VAL A 25 6.85 -21.18 4.24
CA VAL A 25 5.45 -20.81 4.47
C VAL A 25 4.51 -21.84 3.86
N LEU A 26 4.75 -22.27 2.62
CA LEU A 26 3.98 -23.32 1.97
C LEU A 26 4.05 -24.64 2.72
N SER A 27 5.24 -25.04 3.17
CA SER A 27 5.43 -26.26 3.96
C SER A 27 4.67 -26.20 5.29
N GLU A 28 4.69 -25.05 5.98
CA GLU A 28 3.92 -24.85 7.20
C GLU A 28 2.41 -24.86 6.96
N CYS A 29 1.93 -24.23 5.88
CA CYS A 29 0.53 -24.29 5.49
C CYS A 29 0.09 -25.73 5.22
N GLN A 30 0.91 -26.53 4.52
CA GLN A 30 0.65 -27.95 4.30
C GLN A 30 0.65 -28.74 5.61
N ARG A 31 1.63 -28.49 6.49
CA ARG A 31 1.73 -29.14 7.82
C ARG A 31 0.49 -28.88 8.68
N LEU A 32 -0.03 -27.64 8.63
CA LEU A 32 -1.24 -27.23 9.34
C LEU A 32 -2.54 -27.59 8.60
N GLN A 33 -2.45 -28.22 7.42
CA GLN A 33 -3.60 -28.55 6.57
C GLN A 33 -4.48 -27.33 6.25
N LEU A 34 -3.86 -26.15 6.13
CA LEU A 34 -4.57 -24.95 5.73
C LEU A 34 -4.98 -25.10 4.26
N PRO A 35 -6.25 -24.84 3.91
CA PRO A 35 -6.69 -24.90 2.53
C PRO A 35 -5.94 -23.80 1.77
N LEU A 36 -5.13 -24.20 0.79
CA LEU A 36 -4.43 -23.30 -0.14
C LEU A 36 -5.08 -23.33 -1.52
N ASP A 37 -6.15 -24.09 -1.68
CA ASP A 37 -6.92 -24.14 -2.91
C ASP A 37 -8.16 -23.24 -2.78
N ALA A 38 -8.32 -22.36 -3.76
CA ALA A 38 -9.38 -21.36 -3.77
C ALA A 38 -10.79 -22.00 -3.75
N GLU A 39 -10.95 -23.16 -4.39
CA GLU A 39 -12.23 -23.87 -4.48
C GLU A 39 -12.70 -24.44 -3.14
N SER A 40 -11.81 -25.07 -2.36
CA SER A 40 -12.11 -25.56 -1.00
C SER A 40 -12.41 -24.40 -0.06
N ILE A 41 -11.64 -23.31 -0.13
CA ILE A 41 -11.91 -22.12 0.68
C ILE A 41 -13.30 -21.56 0.35
N GLN A 42 -13.62 -21.42 -0.94
CA GLN A 42 -14.93 -20.93 -1.35
C GLN A 42 -16.05 -21.87 -0.91
N ARG A 43 -15.88 -23.19 -1.06
CA ARG A 43 -16.90 -24.16 -0.63
C ARG A 43 -17.16 -24.11 0.88
N ASN A 44 -16.12 -23.90 1.68
CA ASN A 44 -16.20 -23.96 3.14
C ASN A 44 -16.48 -22.61 3.80
N HIS A 45 -16.18 -21.49 3.12
CA HIS A 45 -16.22 -20.15 3.71
C HIS A 45 -16.85 -19.07 2.81
N ALA A 46 -17.60 -19.43 1.75
CA ALA A 46 -18.23 -18.46 0.83
C ALA A 46 -19.12 -17.39 1.48
N ALA A 47 -19.61 -17.62 2.71
CA ALA A 47 -20.53 -16.73 3.41
C ALA A 47 -19.84 -15.76 4.41
N ASP A 48 -18.53 -15.89 4.63
CA ASP A 48 -17.78 -15.07 5.59
C ASP A 48 -16.70 -14.25 4.86
N GLY A 49 -16.59 -12.95 5.18
CA GLY A 49 -15.58 -12.06 4.63
C GLY A 49 -14.14 -12.51 4.93
N LEU A 50 -13.93 -13.34 5.96
CA LEU A 50 -12.66 -14.03 6.23
C LEU A 50 -12.34 -15.10 5.19
N GLY A 51 -13.36 -15.81 4.68
CA GLY A 51 -13.22 -16.79 3.61
C GLY A 51 -12.63 -16.19 2.33
N SER A 52 -13.13 -15.01 1.95
CA SER A 52 -12.64 -14.28 0.78
C SER A 52 -11.18 -13.83 0.92
N ILE A 53 -10.73 -13.40 2.11
CA ILE A 53 -9.32 -13.05 2.32
C ILE A 53 -8.43 -14.29 2.26
N ASN A 54 -8.84 -15.38 2.89
CA ASN A 54 -8.10 -16.63 2.82
C ASN A 54 -7.98 -17.11 1.36
N GLN A 55 -9.03 -16.94 0.56
CA GLN A 55 -9.02 -17.27 -0.86
C GLN A 55 -8.01 -16.41 -1.63
N LEU A 56 -7.97 -15.09 -1.37
CA LEU A 56 -6.98 -14.19 -1.97
C LEU A 56 -5.54 -14.56 -1.55
N ALA A 57 -5.33 -14.86 -0.27
CA ALA A 57 -4.05 -15.29 0.26
C ALA A 57 -3.58 -16.59 -0.41
N ALA A 58 -4.49 -17.57 -0.56
CA ALA A 58 -4.23 -18.83 -1.24
C ALA A 58 -3.86 -18.64 -2.72
N MET A 59 -4.57 -17.76 -3.44
CA MET A 59 -4.24 -17.42 -4.82
C MET A 59 -2.86 -16.76 -4.94
N ALA A 60 -2.52 -15.86 -4.02
CA ALA A 60 -1.24 -15.17 -4.01
C ALA A 60 -0.06 -16.07 -3.60
N LEU A 61 -0.27 -16.96 -2.62
CA LEU A 61 0.74 -17.90 -2.12
C LEU A 61 0.89 -19.17 -2.95
N SER A 62 0.02 -19.39 -3.94
CA SER A 62 0.00 -20.61 -4.75
C SER A 62 1.39 -21.01 -5.27
N PRO A 63 1.77 -22.30 -5.21
CA PRO A 63 3.06 -22.79 -5.74
C PRO A 63 3.28 -22.50 -7.24
N LYS A 64 2.20 -22.13 -7.95
CA LYS A 64 2.23 -21.77 -9.38
C LYS A 64 2.62 -20.31 -9.61
N THR A 65 2.62 -19.47 -8.58
CA THR A 65 2.94 -18.06 -8.67
C THR A 65 4.42 -17.86 -8.33
N PRO A 66 5.27 -17.40 -9.27
CA PRO A 66 6.67 -17.15 -8.99
C PRO A 66 6.83 -16.05 -7.93
N ILE A 67 7.82 -16.20 -7.06
CA ILE A 67 8.07 -15.27 -5.96
C ILE A 67 8.64 -13.96 -6.50
N ALA A 68 8.21 -12.85 -5.91
CA ALA A 68 8.51 -11.49 -6.38
C ALA A 68 8.01 -11.21 -7.81
N ALA A 69 7.14 -12.05 -8.37
CA ALA A 69 6.44 -11.72 -9.60
C ALA A 69 5.41 -10.62 -9.33
N VAL A 70 5.32 -9.70 -10.29
CA VAL A 70 4.22 -8.74 -10.38
C VAL A 70 2.90 -9.50 -10.38
N THR A 71 1.94 -9.03 -9.58
CA THR A 71 0.59 -9.57 -9.53
C THR A 71 -0.02 -9.52 -10.92
N ASN A 72 -0.46 -10.69 -11.42
CA ASN A 72 -1.10 -10.77 -12.73
C ASN A 72 -2.45 -10.03 -12.74
N GLU A 73 -2.92 -9.64 -13.93
CA GLU A 73 -4.14 -8.83 -14.06
C GLU A 73 -5.41 -9.56 -13.60
N GLU A 74 -5.46 -10.89 -13.71
CA GLU A 74 -6.61 -11.69 -13.26
C GLU A 74 -6.77 -11.61 -11.73
N LEU A 75 -5.69 -11.87 -10.99
CA LEU A 75 -5.67 -11.77 -9.53
C LEU A 75 -5.91 -10.32 -9.09
N LEU A 76 -5.34 -9.34 -9.80
CA LEU A 76 -5.57 -7.92 -9.55
C LEU A 76 -7.04 -7.53 -9.72
N GLN A 77 -7.72 -8.05 -10.74
CA GLN A 77 -9.14 -7.84 -10.96
C GLN A 77 -9.97 -8.51 -9.85
N THR A 78 -9.63 -9.73 -9.43
CA THR A 78 -10.29 -10.42 -8.31
C THR A 78 -10.17 -9.60 -7.02
N MET A 79 -8.98 -9.09 -6.72
CA MET A 79 -8.76 -8.22 -5.56
C MET A 79 -9.53 -6.90 -5.68
N SER A 80 -9.56 -6.29 -6.86
CA SER A 80 -10.32 -5.06 -7.13
C SER A 80 -11.82 -5.26 -6.89
N ASN A 81 -12.38 -6.39 -7.35
CA ASN A 81 -13.79 -6.74 -7.17
C ASN A 81 -14.14 -7.02 -5.70
N PHE A 82 -13.21 -7.67 -4.97
CA PHE A 82 -13.35 -7.87 -3.53
C PHE A 82 -13.37 -6.54 -2.78
N ILE A 83 -12.40 -5.65 -3.05
CA ILE A 83 -12.33 -4.32 -2.43
C ILE A 83 -13.60 -3.53 -2.75
N ASP A 84 -14.09 -3.51 -3.98
CA ASP A 84 -15.35 -2.83 -4.34
C ASP A 84 -16.53 -3.34 -3.52
N SER A 85 -16.66 -4.66 -3.39
CA SER A 85 -17.77 -5.29 -2.66
C SER A 85 -17.72 -4.93 -1.17
N ILE A 86 -16.53 -4.98 -0.57
CA ILE A 86 -16.31 -4.63 0.84
C ILE A 86 -16.52 -3.14 1.09
N LEU A 87 -16.06 -2.27 0.19
CA LEU A 87 -16.30 -0.83 0.28
C LEU A 87 -17.79 -0.50 0.18
N GLN A 88 -18.52 -1.14 -0.73
CA GLN A 88 -19.97 -0.97 -0.81
C GLN A 88 -20.68 -1.41 0.47
N ALA A 89 -20.28 -2.53 1.07
CA ALA A 89 -20.82 -3.00 2.34
C ALA A 89 -20.48 -2.04 3.50
N ALA A 90 -19.23 -1.60 3.60
CA ALA A 90 -18.80 -0.65 4.62
C ALA A 90 -19.56 0.68 4.52
N LEU A 91 -19.83 1.16 3.30
CA LEU A 91 -20.55 2.43 3.08
C LEU A 91 -22.03 2.38 3.49
N GLN A 92 -22.64 1.21 3.63
CA GLN A 92 -24.03 1.09 4.12
C GLN A 92 -24.17 1.51 5.59
N ASP A 93 -23.10 1.34 6.38
CA ASP A 93 -23.08 1.60 7.82
C ASP A 93 -21.69 2.09 8.26
N ILE A 94 -21.23 3.16 7.61
CA ILE A 94 -19.82 3.58 7.61
C ILE A 94 -19.25 3.99 8.98
N ASP A 95 -20.12 4.32 9.94
CA ASP A 95 -19.72 4.77 11.27
C ASP A 95 -19.79 3.65 12.32
N SER A 96 -20.14 2.41 11.95
CA SER A 96 -20.18 1.28 12.88
C SER A 96 -18.85 0.53 13.01
N LEU A 97 -18.74 -0.30 14.05
CA LEU A 97 -17.60 -1.22 14.24
C LEU A 97 -17.45 -2.20 13.07
N ASN A 98 -18.56 -2.58 12.42
CA ASN A 98 -18.54 -3.48 11.27
C ASN A 98 -17.84 -2.83 10.08
N ALA A 99 -18.08 -1.53 9.83
CA ALA A 99 -17.36 -0.81 8.80
C ALA A 99 -15.84 -0.77 9.06
N ILE A 100 -15.40 -0.58 10.30
CA ILE A 100 -13.96 -0.67 10.64
C ILE A 100 -13.39 -2.05 10.31
N PHE A 101 -14.12 -3.11 10.66
CA PHE A 101 -13.71 -4.47 10.32
C PHE A 101 -13.60 -4.64 8.80
N TYR A 102 -14.61 -4.24 8.04
CA TYR A 102 -14.61 -4.31 6.58
C TYR A 102 -13.46 -3.50 5.95
N LEU A 103 -13.20 -2.28 6.41
CA LEU A 103 -12.09 -1.46 5.89
C LEU A 103 -10.73 -2.12 6.16
N LYS A 104 -10.53 -2.74 7.33
CA LYS A 104 -9.31 -3.50 7.63
C LYS A 104 -9.18 -4.77 6.79
N GLN A 105 -10.30 -5.44 6.48
CA GLN A 105 -10.34 -6.59 5.59
C GLN A 105 -9.94 -6.18 4.15
N ALA A 106 -10.51 -5.09 3.64
CA ALA A 106 -10.11 -4.53 2.34
C ALA A 106 -8.63 -4.12 2.33
N LEU A 107 -8.13 -3.51 3.41
CA LEU A 107 -6.72 -3.15 3.54
C LEU A 107 -5.84 -4.39 3.50
N SER A 108 -6.25 -5.46 4.17
CA SER A 108 -5.47 -6.70 4.21
C SER A 108 -5.30 -7.32 2.83
N ALA A 109 -6.33 -7.26 1.98
CA ALA A 109 -6.23 -7.73 0.60
C ALA A 109 -5.17 -6.99 -0.22
N THR A 110 -4.91 -5.71 0.09
CA THR A 110 -3.90 -4.92 -0.61
C THR A 110 -2.47 -5.35 -0.29
N TYR A 111 -2.21 -6.03 0.84
CA TYR A 111 -0.88 -6.58 1.17
C TYR A 111 -0.41 -7.67 0.20
N TYR A 112 -1.33 -8.31 -0.53
CA TYR A 112 -1.00 -9.39 -1.46
C TYR A 112 -0.65 -8.89 -2.87
N VAL A 113 -0.72 -7.58 -3.11
CA VAL A 113 -0.41 -7.01 -4.43
C VAL A 113 1.04 -6.55 -4.51
N SER A 114 1.67 -6.88 -5.62
CA SER A 114 2.93 -6.33 -6.07
C SER A 114 2.74 -5.79 -7.48
N LEU A 115 2.90 -4.47 -7.67
CA LEU A 115 2.84 -3.85 -9.00
C LEU A 115 4.24 -3.51 -9.50
N PRO A 116 4.42 -3.36 -10.83
CA PRO A 116 5.69 -2.90 -11.35
C PRO A 116 5.90 -1.43 -10.96
N ILE A 117 7.06 -1.13 -10.39
CA ILE A 117 7.51 0.26 -10.21
C ILE A 117 8.02 0.72 -11.58
N GLU A 118 7.24 1.54 -12.27
CA GLU A 118 7.70 2.13 -13.53
C GLU A 118 8.57 3.36 -13.24
N PRO A 119 9.85 3.36 -13.65
CA PRO A 119 10.66 4.56 -13.56
C PRO A 119 10.10 5.61 -14.52
N THR A 120 9.97 6.85 -14.04
CA THR A 120 9.63 8.01 -14.87
C THR A 120 10.55 8.05 -16.08
N ALA A 121 9.99 7.90 -17.28
CA ALA A 121 10.76 7.87 -18.51
C ALA A 121 11.67 9.11 -18.60
N LYS A 122 12.99 8.89 -18.72
CA LYS A 122 13.96 9.94 -19.08
C LYS A 122 13.59 10.46 -20.47
N GLY A 123 13.03 11.66 -20.55
CA GLY A 123 12.88 12.34 -21.84
C GLY A 123 11.70 13.28 -21.91
N THR A 124 11.77 14.41 -21.21
CA THR A 124 11.21 15.68 -21.69
C THR A 124 11.76 16.79 -20.82
N ALA A 125 12.59 17.66 -21.41
CA ALA A 125 13.08 18.86 -20.75
C ALA A 125 11.88 19.78 -20.47
N SER A 126 11.33 19.69 -19.26
CA SER A 126 10.36 20.65 -18.75
C SER A 126 11.11 21.83 -18.15
N THR A 127 10.84 23.04 -18.64
CA THR A 127 11.39 24.33 -18.18
C THR A 127 10.78 24.81 -16.86
N MET A 128 10.34 23.89 -16.00
CA MET A 128 9.86 24.20 -14.65
C MET A 128 11.04 24.25 -13.66
N PRO A 129 11.00 25.15 -12.65
CA PRO A 129 12.04 25.22 -11.62
C PRO A 129 12.16 23.90 -10.84
N PRO A 130 13.31 23.60 -10.18
CA PRO A 130 13.58 22.30 -9.58
C PRO A 130 12.66 22.08 -8.38
N GLY A 131 11.55 21.45 -8.67
CA GLY A 131 10.48 21.08 -7.75
C GLY A 131 9.66 20.07 -8.52
N PHE A 132 10.14 18.82 -8.53
CA PHE A 132 9.51 17.75 -9.28
C PHE A 132 8.05 17.59 -8.83
N SER A 133 7.17 17.80 -9.79
CA SER A 133 5.75 17.62 -9.66
C SER A 133 5.49 16.15 -9.33
N THR A 134 4.83 15.87 -8.21
CA THR A 134 4.28 14.54 -7.87
C THR A 134 3.08 14.19 -8.73
N VAL A 135 3.16 14.51 -10.00
CA VAL A 135 2.25 14.04 -11.01
C VAL A 135 2.73 12.64 -11.32
N ILE A 136 2.16 11.64 -10.64
CA ILE A 136 1.91 10.37 -11.32
C ILE A 136 1.11 10.79 -12.53
N THR A 137 1.74 10.84 -13.70
CA THR A 137 1.08 11.12 -14.98
C THR A 137 0.14 9.95 -15.23
N GLY A 138 -1.03 10.04 -14.60
CA GLY A 138 -2.19 9.24 -14.92
C GLY A 138 -2.49 9.55 -16.37
N ASN A 139 -2.07 8.64 -17.24
CA ASN A 139 -2.64 8.32 -18.55
C ASN A 139 -1.72 7.44 -19.40
N VAL A 140 -0.42 7.29 -19.09
CA VAL A 140 0.52 6.58 -19.99
C VAL A 140 1.36 5.47 -19.33
N ALA A 141 1.54 5.47 -18.00
CA ALA A 141 2.41 4.49 -17.33
C ALA A 141 1.71 3.15 -17.03
N HIS A 142 0.59 3.17 -16.31
CA HIS A 142 -0.05 1.93 -15.83
C HIS A 142 -1.24 1.47 -16.67
N SER A 143 -1.44 0.15 -16.77
CA SER A 143 -2.62 -0.44 -17.42
C SER A 143 -3.92 0.01 -16.72
N PRO A 144 -5.08 0.01 -17.41
CA PRO A 144 -6.35 0.42 -16.82
C PRO A 144 -6.72 -0.37 -15.54
N ALA A 145 -6.41 -1.67 -15.50
CA ALA A 145 -6.64 -2.52 -14.33
C ALA A 145 -5.80 -2.07 -13.13
N VAL A 146 -4.52 -1.75 -13.37
CA VAL A 146 -3.62 -1.22 -12.35
C VAL A 146 -4.09 0.14 -11.84
N ARG A 147 -4.47 1.05 -12.74
CA ARG A 147 -5.01 2.36 -12.35
C ARG A 147 -6.26 2.26 -11.50
N ARG A 148 -7.19 1.38 -11.89
CA ARG A 148 -8.41 1.11 -11.13
C ARG A 148 -8.08 0.63 -9.72
N PHE A 149 -7.22 -0.38 -9.60
CA PHE A 149 -6.82 -0.92 -8.30
C PHE A 149 -6.17 0.16 -7.43
N LEU A 150 -5.23 0.93 -8.00
CA LEU A 150 -4.60 2.04 -7.28
C LEU A 150 -5.62 3.07 -6.80
N ALA A 151 -6.58 3.46 -7.64
CA ALA A 151 -7.64 4.38 -7.25
C ALA A 151 -8.46 3.86 -6.06
N GLN A 152 -8.81 2.57 -6.06
CA GLN A 152 -9.50 1.92 -4.95
C GLN A 152 -8.65 1.89 -3.68
N VAL A 153 -7.35 1.64 -3.78
CA VAL A 153 -6.42 1.65 -2.64
C VAL A 153 -6.33 3.04 -2.00
N PHE A 154 -6.16 4.10 -2.79
CA PHE A 154 -6.17 5.47 -2.25
C PHE A 154 -7.55 5.83 -1.68
N LEU A 155 -8.62 5.37 -2.29
CA LEU A 155 -9.96 5.60 -1.77
C LEU A 155 -10.17 4.92 -0.41
N LEU A 156 -9.74 3.67 -0.30
CA LEU A 156 -9.71 2.91 0.95
C LEU A 156 -8.83 3.61 1.99
N ALA A 157 -7.61 4.05 1.64
CA ALA A 157 -6.73 4.77 2.54
C ALA A 157 -7.39 6.06 3.06
N SER A 158 -8.16 6.76 2.22
CA SER A 158 -8.92 7.96 2.63
C SER A 158 -9.97 7.62 3.69
N LEU A 159 -10.68 6.50 3.51
CA LEU A 159 -11.62 5.98 4.52
C LEU A 159 -10.89 5.53 5.78
N MET A 160 -9.73 4.87 5.67
CA MET A 160 -8.90 4.49 6.82
C MET A 160 -8.47 5.72 7.63
N CYS A 161 -8.12 6.84 6.99
CA CYS A 161 -7.70 8.08 7.66
C CYS A 161 -8.81 8.79 8.47
N VAL A 162 -10.08 8.44 8.25
CA VAL A 162 -11.24 9.13 8.86
C VAL A 162 -12.11 8.17 9.67
N LYS A 163 -12.29 6.94 9.20
CA LYS A 163 -13.21 5.96 9.79
C LYS A 163 -12.50 4.98 10.72
N VAL A 164 -11.22 4.72 10.51
CA VAL A 164 -10.43 3.81 11.37
C VAL A 164 -9.46 4.59 12.24
N TYR A 165 -8.74 5.53 11.65
CA TYR A 165 -7.78 6.40 12.31
C TYR A 165 -8.19 7.87 12.18
N ARG A 166 -7.47 8.77 12.86
CA ARG A 166 -7.67 10.22 12.76
C ARG A 166 -6.42 10.90 12.18
N PHE A 167 -6.27 10.84 10.85
CA PHE A 167 -5.13 11.43 10.14
C PHE A 167 -5.57 12.58 9.21
N PRO A 168 -5.92 13.77 9.76
CA PRO A 168 -6.49 14.87 8.97
C PRO A 168 -5.59 15.36 7.83
N LYS A 169 -4.26 15.34 8.04
CA LYS A 169 -3.27 15.81 7.06
C LYS A 169 -3.21 14.95 5.79
N PHE A 170 -3.60 13.69 5.91
CA PHE A 170 -3.50 12.70 4.85
C PHE A 170 -4.74 12.66 3.96
N LEU A 171 -5.91 13.04 4.50
CA LEU A 171 -7.20 12.90 3.82
C LEU A 171 -7.22 13.57 2.42
N ASN A 172 -6.92 14.87 2.36
CA ASN A 172 -7.06 15.63 1.11
C ASN A 172 -6.08 15.16 0.01
N PRO A 173 -4.77 14.98 0.31
CA PRO A 173 -3.84 14.47 -0.70
C PRO A 173 -4.21 13.08 -1.22
N ILE A 174 -4.56 12.16 -0.33
CA ILE A 174 -4.91 10.78 -0.69
C ILE A 174 -6.18 10.75 -1.55
N PHE A 175 -7.23 11.46 -1.12
CA PHE A 175 -8.50 11.45 -1.84
C PHE A 175 -8.38 12.11 -3.21
N THR A 176 -7.58 13.17 -3.31
CA THR A 176 -7.25 13.80 -4.61
C THR A 176 -6.56 12.80 -5.53
N LYS A 177 -5.62 12.01 -4.99
CA LYS A 177 -4.92 10.99 -5.78
C LYS A 177 -5.84 9.86 -6.26
N ALA A 178 -6.77 9.42 -5.41
CA ALA A 178 -7.78 8.45 -5.80
C ALA A 178 -8.59 8.96 -7.01
N ARG A 179 -8.98 10.25 -6.99
CA ARG A 179 -9.72 10.89 -8.07
C ARG A 179 -8.92 10.97 -9.38
N GLU A 180 -7.66 11.37 -9.31
CA GLU A 180 -6.78 11.42 -10.50
C GLU A 180 -6.63 10.03 -11.14
N LEU A 181 -6.43 8.99 -10.33
CA LEU A 181 -6.24 7.63 -10.83
C LEU A 181 -7.51 7.05 -11.45
N ALA A 182 -8.67 7.38 -10.88
CA ALA A 182 -10.00 6.95 -11.32
C ALA A 182 -10.48 7.64 -12.61
N GLU A 183 -9.77 8.66 -13.11
CA GLU A 183 -10.17 9.36 -14.33
C GLU A 183 -10.35 8.38 -15.50
N GLY A 184 -11.54 8.38 -16.09
CA GLY A 184 -11.92 7.45 -17.17
C GLY A 184 -12.64 6.18 -16.71
N ASP A 185 -12.67 5.87 -15.40
CA ASP A 185 -13.41 4.73 -14.85
C ASP A 185 -14.72 5.20 -14.17
N SER A 186 -15.84 5.01 -14.86
CA SER A 186 -17.16 5.46 -14.38
C SER A 186 -17.61 4.78 -13.08
N GLN A 187 -17.20 3.53 -12.84
CA GLN A 187 -17.58 2.79 -11.65
C GLN A 187 -16.81 3.32 -10.43
N VAL A 188 -15.50 3.52 -10.55
CA VAL A 188 -14.69 4.08 -9.46
C VAL A 188 -15.07 5.54 -9.19
N MET A 189 -15.38 6.32 -10.22
CA MET A 189 -15.88 7.70 -10.05
C MET A 189 -17.22 7.76 -9.30
N THR A 190 -18.10 6.79 -9.53
CA THR A 190 -19.34 6.65 -8.76
C THR A 190 -19.05 6.32 -7.29
N LEU A 191 -18.11 5.40 -7.04
CA LEU A 191 -17.69 5.04 -5.68
C LEU A 191 -17.03 6.22 -4.95
N LEU A 192 -16.15 6.96 -5.62
CA LEU A 192 -15.54 8.20 -5.13
C LEU A 192 -16.59 9.21 -4.66
N SER A 193 -17.64 9.40 -5.45
CA SER A 193 -18.72 10.33 -5.12
C SER A 193 -19.47 9.91 -3.84
N LYS A 194 -19.71 8.60 -3.66
CA LYS A 194 -20.32 8.06 -2.43
C LYS A 194 -19.40 8.26 -1.23
N VAL A 195 -18.11 7.95 -1.39
CA VAL A 195 -17.12 8.12 -0.32
C VAL A 195 -16.98 9.59 0.08
N GLN A 196 -16.97 10.53 -0.88
CA GLN A 196 -16.87 11.96 -0.58
C GLN A 196 -17.94 12.45 0.41
N GLN A 197 -19.14 11.88 0.36
CA GLN A 197 -20.26 12.24 1.24
C GLN A 197 -20.00 11.87 2.71
N VAL A 198 -19.16 10.87 2.96
CA VAL A 198 -18.92 10.31 4.31
C VAL A 198 -17.58 10.73 4.91
N LEU A 199 -16.72 11.43 4.17
CA LEU A 199 -15.40 11.88 4.64
C LEU A 199 -15.43 13.14 5.51
N GLY A 200 -16.58 13.83 5.60
CA GLY A 200 -16.72 15.08 6.35
C GLY A 200 -16.67 14.94 7.87
N SER A 201 -16.78 13.72 8.40
CA SER A 201 -16.79 13.45 9.84
C SER A 201 -16.02 12.18 10.19
N TYR A 202 -15.31 12.22 11.32
CA TYR A 202 -14.68 11.04 11.89
C TYR A 202 -15.73 10.06 12.42
N SER A 203 -15.48 8.76 12.25
CA SER A 203 -16.28 7.73 12.94
C SER A 203 -16.09 7.89 14.46
N PRO A 204 -17.14 7.64 15.28
CA PRO A 204 -17.00 7.61 16.75
C PRO A 204 -16.01 6.55 17.22
N HIS A 205 -15.75 5.52 16.41
CA HIS A 205 -14.82 4.43 16.70
C HIS A 205 -13.43 4.65 16.11
N SER A 206 -13.19 5.78 15.42
CA SER A 206 -11.87 6.13 14.91
C SER A 206 -10.88 6.41 16.05
N VAL A 207 -9.66 5.92 15.90
CA VAL A 207 -8.60 6.03 16.91
C VAL A 207 -7.60 7.12 16.52
N GLU A 208 -7.28 7.99 17.48
CA GLU A 208 -6.16 8.91 17.33
C GLU A 208 -4.85 8.18 17.63
N VAL A 209 -3.92 8.16 16.66
CA VAL A 209 -2.64 7.49 16.80
C VAL A 209 -1.54 8.55 16.83
N SER A 210 -0.83 8.63 17.95
CA SER A 210 0.35 9.48 18.08
C SER A 210 1.59 8.72 17.57
N CYS A 211 2.03 9.03 16.35
CA CYS A 211 3.29 8.55 15.80
C CYS A 211 4.45 9.50 16.15
N ALA A 212 4.56 9.89 17.43
CA ALA A 212 5.56 10.85 17.89
C ALA A 212 6.99 10.36 17.60
N THR A 213 7.84 11.27 17.15
CA THR A 213 9.22 11.01 16.77
C THR A 213 10.06 10.73 18.01
N LEU A 214 10.44 9.46 18.24
CA LEU A 214 11.49 9.15 19.21
C LEU A 214 12.84 9.58 18.62
N GLY A 215 13.33 10.71 19.14
CA GLY A 215 14.71 11.21 19.05
C GLY A 215 15.51 10.87 17.80
N ALA A 216 15.47 11.76 16.80
CA ALA A 216 16.54 11.88 15.81
C ALA A 216 16.46 13.22 15.05
N SER A 217 17.62 13.75 14.68
CA SER A 217 17.80 15.01 13.95
C SER A 217 18.60 14.77 12.66
N ALA A 218 18.01 15.05 11.49
CA ALA A 218 18.64 15.44 10.19
C ALA A 218 17.66 15.29 9.00
N PRO A 219 17.88 15.95 7.85
CA PRO A 219 18.08 17.38 7.62
C PRO A 219 16.81 18.05 7.06
N CYS A 220 16.56 19.29 7.45
CA CYS A 220 15.44 20.13 7.00
C CYS A 220 15.68 20.83 5.64
N TYR A 221 16.89 20.70 5.09
CA TYR A 221 17.33 21.35 3.85
C TYR A 221 18.09 20.34 2.97
N GLY A 222 17.89 20.41 1.66
CA GLY A 222 18.74 19.70 0.70
C GLY A 222 20.18 20.21 0.84
N VAL A 223 21.13 19.29 1.03
CA VAL A 223 22.55 19.58 1.33
C VAL A 223 23.23 20.39 0.22
N GLU A 224 22.72 20.33 -1.01
CA GLU A 224 23.32 20.97 -2.18
C GLU A 224 22.73 22.36 -2.52
N ASP A 225 21.45 22.62 -2.23
CA ASP A 225 20.75 23.82 -2.73
C ASP A 225 20.10 24.72 -1.65
N GLY A 226 20.14 24.34 -0.36
CA GLY A 226 19.48 25.10 0.70
C GLY A 226 17.94 25.15 0.58
N ILE A 227 17.36 24.32 -0.30
CA ILE A 227 15.91 24.23 -0.52
C ILE A 227 15.29 23.39 0.60
N GLN A 228 14.21 23.90 1.20
CA GLN A 228 13.43 23.16 2.18
C GLN A 228 12.72 21.98 1.49
N LEU A 229 13.04 20.76 1.93
CA LEU A 229 12.46 19.54 1.39
C LEU A 229 10.99 19.43 1.79
N LYS A 230 10.16 18.88 0.90
CA LYS A 230 8.70 18.73 1.11
C LYS A 230 8.27 17.29 0.95
N SER A 231 7.27 16.89 1.72
CA SER A 231 6.67 15.57 1.63
C SER A 231 6.05 15.34 0.24
N VAL A 232 6.30 14.16 -0.32
CA VAL A 232 5.66 13.69 -1.56
C VAL A 232 4.14 13.59 -1.40
N LEU A 233 3.65 13.31 -0.19
CA LEU A 233 2.23 13.15 0.11
C LEU A 233 1.58 14.48 0.44
N THR A 234 1.99 15.08 1.55
CA THR A 234 1.27 16.22 2.14
C THR A 234 1.64 17.55 1.48
N LYS A 235 2.73 17.60 0.70
CA LYS A 235 3.37 18.84 0.21
C LYS A 235 3.86 19.76 1.33
N GLU A 236 3.74 19.35 2.60
CA GLU A 236 4.22 20.10 3.74
C GLU A 236 5.75 20.03 3.80
N PRO A 237 6.41 21.06 4.35
CA PRO A 237 7.83 21.00 4.65
C PRO A 237 8.18 19.86 5.60
N LEU A 238 9.25 19.13 5.27
CA LEU A 238 9.76 18.06 6.11
C LEU A 238 10.57 18.61 7.27
N THR A 239 10.33 18.05 8.46
CA THR A 239 11.07 18.37 9.68
C THR A 239 11.52 17.07 10.35
N GLY A 240 12.80 16.94 10.67
CA GLY A 240 13.37 15.72 11.26
C GLY A 240 13.68 14.61 10.25
N GLU A 241 13.70 13.37 10.71
CA GLU A 241 14.07 12.20 9.89
C GLU A 241 13.13 12.00 8.69
N VAL A 242 13.75 11.76 7.54
CA VAL A 242 13.06 11.48 6.28
C VAL A 242 13.25 10.03 5.86
N HIS A 243 12.26 9.51 5.16
CA HIS A 243 12.27 8.21 4.50
C HIS A 243 12.37 8.44 2.99
N LEU A 244 13.44 7.92 2.38
CA LEU A 244 13.60 7.89 0.92
C LEU A 244 12.83 6.69 0.37
N LEU A 245 11.95 6.98 -0.57
CA LEU A 245 11.09 5.99 -1.21
C LEU A 245 11.86 5.19 -2.26
N GLU A 246 11.28 4.09 -2.71
CA GLU A 246 11.96 3.17 -3.63
C GLU A 246 12.19 3.72 -5.05
N ASP A 247 11.56 4.85 -5.39
CA ASP A 247 11.88 5.61 -6.60
C ASP A 247 13.24 6.34 -6.52
N GLY A 248 13.87 6.33 -5.33
CA GLY A 248 15.20 6.88 -5.07
C GLY A 248 15.25 8.41 -5.01
N VAL A 249 14.11 9.10 -5.13
CA VAL A 249 14.05 10.58 -5.17
C VAL A 249 12.95 11.17 -4.29
N SER A 250 11.85 10.45 -4.08
CA SER A 250 10.75 10.95 -3.27
C SER A 250 11.03 10.77 -1.79
N LEU A 251 10.64 11.78 -1.01
CA LEU A 251 10.87 11.84 0.43
C LEU A 251 9.54 11.99 1.17
N MET A 252 9.47 11.35 2.32
CA MET A 252 8.36 11.45 3.27
C MET A 252 8.92 11.58 4.68
N GLY A 253 8.23 12.28 5.58
CA GLY A 253 8.65 12.28 6.99
C GLY A 253 8.57 10.87 7.57
N LYS A 254 9.45 10.47 8.48
CA LYS A 254 9.38 9.12 9.09
C LYS A 254 8.06 8.88 9.83
N SER A 255 7.56 9.89 10.55
CA SER A 255 6.24 9.85 11.21
C SER A 255 5.09 9.76 10.21
N GLU A 256 5.22 10.44 9.08
CA GLU A 256 4.27 10.35 7.96
C GLU A 256 4.27 8.94 7.35
N ALA A 257 5.45 8.33 7.16
CA ALA A 257 5.57 6.96 6.63
C ALA A 257 4.91 5.93 7.56
N LEU A 258 5.06 6.08 8.88
CA LEU A 258 4.37 5.24 9.86
C LEU A 258 2.84 5.36 9.76
N GLN A 259 2.31 6.59 9.68
CA GLN A 259 0.87 6.83 9.52
C GLN A 259 0.36 6.27 8.19
N TRP A 260 1.15 6.43 7.13
CA TRP A 260 0.83 5.95 5.80
C TRP A 260 0.71 4.43 5.75
N MET A 261 1.64 3.68 6.37
CA MET A 261 1.57 2.22 6.45
C MET A 261 0.32 1.69 7.18
N LEU A 262 -0.23 2.46 8.12
CA LEU A 262 -1.46 2.07 8.81
C LEU A 262 -2.69 2.17 7.90
N CYS A 263 -2.64 3.03 6.88
CA CYS A 263 -3.75 3.27 5.96
C CYS A 263 -3.58 2.56 4.62
N CYS A 264 -2.36 2.16 4.26
CA CYS A 264 -2.05 1.60 2.95
C CYS A 264 -0.89 0.61 3.05
N ALA A 265 -1.17 -0.63 2.66
CA ALA A 265 -0.20 -1.71 2.52
C ALA A 265 0.73 -1.52 1.32
N PHE A 266 0.10 -1.17 0.22
CA PHE A 266 0.62 -1.26 -1.11
C PHE A 266 0.51 0.15 -1.69
N SER A 267 1.60 0.88 -1.57
CA SER A 267 1.65 2.28 -1.98
C SER A 267 2.44 2.43 -3.27
N PRO A 268 1.92 3.13 -4.29
CA PRO A 268 2.73 3.53 -5.44
C PRO A 268 3.73 4.63 -5.09
N LEU A 269 3.66 5.15 -3.86
CA LEU A 269 4.68 6.03 -3.31
C LEU A 269 5.83 5.24 -2.70
N ALA A 270 5.83 3.92 -2.83
CA ALA A 270 7.03 3.14 -2.64
C ALA A 270 7.66 3.32 -1.22
N SER A 271 6.84 3.03 -0.20
CA SER A 271 7.23 3.07 1.23
C SER A 271 7.26 1.69 1.89
N GLY A 272 6.95 0.63 1.14
CA GLY A 272 6.74 -0.71 1.69
C GLY A 272 7.98 -1.61 1.69
N VAL A 273 9.01 -1.31 0.89
CA VAL A 273 10.13 -2.23 0.62
C VAL A 273 11.21 -2.19 1.70
N ARG A 274 11.16 -1.25 2.65
CA ARG A 274 12.18 -1.10 3.71
C ARG A 274 11.74 -1.46 5.13
N PHE A 275 10.52 -1.98 5.33
CA PHE A 275 10.04 -2.39 6.65
C PHE A 275 10.22 -3.88 6.96
N LEU A 276 10.98 -4.62 6.13
CA LEU A 276 11.52 -5.90 6.55
C LEU A 276 12.62 -5.64 7.60
N PRO A 277 12.60 -6.35 8.75
CA PRO A 277 13.67 -6.22 9.73
C PRO A 277 15.02 -6.54 9.07
N LEU A 278 16.01 -5.67 9.33
CA LEU A 278 17.41 -5.90 9.00
C LEU A 278 17.96 -7.13 9.73
#